data_AF-A0AA37NNP2-F1
#
_entry.id   AF-A0AA37NNP2-F1
#
_cell.length_a   1.000
_cell.length_b   1.000
_cell.length_c   1.000
_cell.angle_alpha   90.00
_cell.angle_beta   90.00
_cell.angle_gamma   90.00
#
_symmetry.space_group_name_H-M   'P 1'
#
loop_
_entity.id
_entity.type
_entity.pdbx_description
1 polymer ?
#
loop_
_entity_poly.entity_id
_entity_poly.type
_entity_poly.pdbx_seq_one_letter_code
_entity_poly.pdbx_strand_id
1 'polypeptide(L)'
;MSGKLYVVGTPIGNLGDFSPRALETLQNCSFIAAEDTRVTLKLLNRFEIKKPLVSYYEHNIRERGQEILARILAGEDCAVVTDAGMPCISDPGEDLVRLCAENGVETVVVPGPSAAVSALAVSGLPTARFSFEGFLSVKRTSRMEHLEAVRGDPRTLIFYEAPHKLVSTLTDMLEAFGDRRIALARELTKVHEEVRRTTLAGAAAHYAENPPRGEFVLIVEGAPPKKTEPPDFREAVELTLELAAQGASLSEAAKEAARRTGYKKGELYKAALKE
;
A
#
# COMPACT_ATOMS: atom_id res chain seq x y z
N MET A 1 2.12 -30.75 22.68
CA MET A 1 2.15 -29.29 22.44
C MET A 1 1.60 -29.06 21.04
N SER A 2 0.84 -27.98 20.84
CA SER A 2 0.44 -27.57 19.49
C SER A 2 1.67 -27.27 18.64
N GLY A 3 1.58 -27.51 17.34
CA GLY A 3 2.56 -27.01 16.36
C GLY A 3 2.39 -25.50 16.16
N LYS A 4 3.17 -24.96 15.22
CA LYS A 4 3.20 -23.54 14.85
C LYS A 4 2.74 -23.31 13.42
N LEU A 5 2.22 -22.12 13.16
CA LEU A 5 2.04 -21.59 11.80
C LEU A 5 3.23 -20.68 11.45
N TYR A 6 3.95 -21.00 10.38
CA TYR A 6 4.99 -20.15 9.81
C TYR A 6 4.46 -19.42 8.59
N VAL A 7 4.54 -18.09 8.59
CA VAL A 7 4.19 -17.25 7.44
C VAL A 7 5.47 -16.95 6.68
N VAL A 8 5.66 -17.56 5.51
CA VAL A 8 6.96 -17.61 4.83
C VAL A 8 6.92 -16.85 3.52
N GLY A 9 7.73 -15.79 3.41
CA GLY A 9 7.86 -15.03 2.16
C GLY A 9 8.59 -15.82 1.06
N THR A 10 8.02 -15.84 -0.14
CA THR A 10 8.57 -16.49 -1.34
C THR A 10 9.14 -15.45 -2.33
N PRO A 11 10.00 -15.85 -3.27
CA PRO A 11 10.53 -14.94 -4.28
C PRO A 11 9.45 -14.29 -5.16
N ILE A 12 9.70 -13.05 -5.61
CA ILE A 12 8.79 -12.31 -6.52
C ILE A 12 9.22 -12.34 -8.00
N GLY A 13 10.22 -13.16 -8.33
CA GLY A 13 10.73 -13.28 -9.70
C GLY A 13 12.12 -13.90 -9.81
N ASN A 14 12.96 -13.70 -8.80
CA ASN A 14 14.32 -14.23 -8.75
C ASN A 14 14.53 -15.23 -7.61
N LEU A 15 14.92 -16.47 -7.93
CA LEU A 15 15.17 -17.51 -6.93
C LEU A 15 16.31 -17.15 -5.95
N GLY A 16 17.21 -16.24 -6.34
CA GLY A 16 18.27 -15.74 -5.47
C GLY A 16 17.77 -14.93 -4.26
N ASP A 17 16.52 -14.47 -4.29
CA ASP A 17 15.91 -13.72 -3.20
C ASP A 17 15.29 -14.62 -2.12
N PHE A 18 15.36 -15.95 -2.30
CA PHE A 18 14.80 -16.87 -1.31
C PHE A 18 15.73 -16.99 -0.10
N SER A 19 15.23 -16.66 1.08
CA SER A 19 16.09 -16.59 2.27
C SER A 19 16.48 -17.99 2.78
N PRO A 20 17.70 -18.15 3.34
CA PRO A 20 18.11 -19.43 3.95
C PRO A 20 17.13 -19.91 5.04
N ARG A 21 16.58 -18.98 5.83
CA ARG A 21 15.60 -19.30 6.88
C ARG A 21 14.26 -19.78 6.31
N ALA A 22 13.82 -19.24 5.17
CA ALA A 22 12.64 -19.75 4.48
C ALA A 22 12.87 -21.19 4.02
N LEU A 23 14.06 -21.46 3.46
CA LEU A 23 14.44 -22.81 3.04
C LEU A 23 14.42 -23.82 4.19
N GLU A 24 15.08 -23.47 5.29
CA GLU A 24 15.11 -24.28 6.51
C GLU A 24 13.70 -24.51 7.07
N THR A 25 12.86 -23.47 7.08
CA THR A 25 11.48 -23.57 7.58
C THR A 25 10.66 -24.54 6.74
N LEU A 26 10.72 -24.43 5.41
CA LEU A 26 10.02 -25.34 4.50
C LEU A 26 10.57 -26.77 4.55
N GLN A 27 11.85 -26.95 4.87
CA GLN A 27 12.47 -28.26 5.08
C GLN A 27 12.05 -28.92 6.40
N ASN A 28 11.73 -28.12 7.42
CA ASN A 28 11.45 -28.63 8.77
C ASN A 28 9.97 -28.72 9.11
N CYS A 29 9.09 -27.94 8.46
CA CYS A 29 7.65 -28.01 8.70
C CYS A 29 7.06 -29.39 8.33
N SER A 30 5.90 -29.73 8.89
CA SER A 30 5.18 -30.98 8.60
C SER A 30 4.50 -30.92 7.23
N PHE A 31 3.91 -29.77 6.86
CA PHE A 31 3.25 -29.56 5.57
C PHE A 31 3.20 -28.07 5.19
N ILE A 32 2.89 -27.82 3.92
CA ILE A 32 2.84 -26.46 3.35
C ILE A 32 1.42 -26.18 2.85
N ALA A 33 0.81 -25.12 3.37
CA ALA A 33 -0.40 -24.52 2.81
C ALA A 33 0.00 -23.51 1.73
N ALA A 34 -0.45 -23.71 0.50
CA ALA A 34 -0.04 -22.92 -0.65
C ALA A 34 -1.25 -22.41 -1.43
N GLU A 35 -1.17 -21.16 -1.91
CA GLU A 35 -2.17 -20.58 -2.82
C GLU A 35 -2.37 -21.43 -4.08
N ASP A 36 -1.35 -21.50 -4.96
CA ASP A 36 -1.27 -22.50 -6.02
C ASP A 36 -0.18 -23.54 -5.72
N THR A 37 -0.61 -24.77 -5.43
CA THR A 37 0.29 -25.90 -5.18
C THR A 37 1.18 -26.22 -6.38
N ARG A 38 0.76 -25.89 -7.61
CA ARG A 38 1.55 -26.12 -8.84
C ARG A 38 2.69 -25.13 -8.97
N VAL A 39 2.48 -23.87 -8.58
CA VAL A 39 3.51 -22.83 -8.53
C VAL A 39 4.50 -23.18 -7.43
N THR A 40 4.00 -23.45 -6.23
CA THR A 40 4.82 -23.82 -5.06
C THR A 40 5.63 -25.08 -5.33
N LEU A 41 5.07 -26.10 -5.98
CA LEU A 41 5.80 -27.33 -6.31
C LEU A 41 7.03 -27.07 -7.19
N LYS A 42 6.97 -26.10 -8.12
CA LYS A 42 8.14 -25.72 -8.93
C LYS A 42 9.24 -25.13 -8.04
N LEU A 43 8.89 -24.26 -7.09
CA LEU A 43 9.83 -23.70 -6.12
C LEU A 43 10.47 -24.82 -5.29
N LEU A 44 9.66 -25.70 -4.70
CA LEU A 44 10.16 -26.81 -3.88
C LEU A 44 11.09 -27.75 -4.65
N ASN A 45 10.76 -28.07 -5.90
CA ASN A 45 11.60 -28.90 -6.76
C ASN A 45 12.97 -28.27 -7.04
N ARG A 46 13.06 -26.93 -7.17
CA ARG A 46 14.34 -26.23 -7.37
C ARG A 46 15.29 -26.35 -6.19
N PHE A 47 14.73 -26.51 -4.99
CA PHE A 47 15.49 -26.64 -3.75
C PHE A 47 15.44 -28.06 -3.16
N GLU A 48 14.96 -29.03 -3.95
CA GLU A 48 14.87 -30.44 -3.58
C GLU A 48 14.07 -30.70 -2.28
N ILE A 49 13.09 -29.83 -1.99
CA ILE A 49 12.24 -29.95 -0.80
C ILE A 49 11.06 -30.87 -1.13
N LYS A 50 10.85 -31.89 -0.28
CA LYS A 50 9.69 -32.79 -0.37
C LYS A 50 8.80 -32.62 0.85
N LYS A 51 7.64 -31.99 0.66
CA LYS A 51 6.63 -31.80 1.71
C LYS A 51 5.21 -32.00 1.17
N PRO A 52 4.27 -32.49 1.99
CA PRO A 52 2.86 -32.48 1.65
C PRO A 52 2.37 -31.04 1.39
N LEU A 53 1.65 -30.85 0.29
CA LEU A 53 1.02 -29.58 -0.07
C LEU A 53 -0.48 -29.65 0.18
N VAL A 54 -1.03 -28.57 0.73
CA VAL A 54 -2.46 -28.32 0.90
C VAL A 54 -2.80 -27.03 0.16
N SER A 55 -3.81 -27.05 -0.71
CA SER A 55 -4.24 -25.81 -1.39
C SER A 55 -5.05 -24.92 -0.46
N TYR A 56 -4.71 -23.64 -0.41
CA TYR A 56 -5.33 -22.64 0.45
C TYR A 56 -5.43 -21.29 -0.27
N TYR A 57 -6.61 -20.98 -0.81
CA TYR A 57 -6.89 -19.81 -1.66
C TYR A 57 -8.29 -19.26 -1.43
N GLU A 58 -8.58 -18.05 -1.90
CA GLU A 58 -9.74 -17.23 -1.54
C GLU A 58 -11.10 -17.99 -1.44
N HIS A 59 -11.42 -18.86 -2.41
CA HIS A 59 -12.68 -19.58 -2.43
C HIS A 59 -12.80 -20.76 -1.45
N ASN A 60 -11.69 -21.22 -0.86
CA ASN A 60 -11.67 -22.38 0.05
C ASN A 60 -11.17 -22.05 1.47
N ILE A 61 -10.85 -20.78 1.75
CA ILE A 61 -10.25 -20.29 3.00
C ILE A 61 -10.95 -20.83 4.25
N ARG A 62 -12.29 -20.84 4.27
CA ARG A 62 -13.05 -21.22 5.48
C ARG A 62 -12.92 -22.71 5.81
N GLU A 63 -13.15 -23.57 4.84
CA GLU A 63 -13.11 -25.02 5.04
C GLU A 63 -11.67 -25.48 5.26
N ARG A 64 -10.75 -25.10 4.36
CA ARG A 64 -9.34 -25.49 4.47
C ARG A 64 -8.65 -24.88 5.68
N GLY A 65 -9.04 -23.66 6.08
CA GLY A 65 -8.49 -23.02 7.28
C GLY A 65 -8.74 -23.85 8.54
N GLN A 66 -9.94 -24.41 8.70
CA GLN A 66 -10.28 -25.28 9.84
C GLN A 66 -9.51 -26.60 9.81
N GLU A 67 -9.37 -27.22 8.64
CA GLU A 67 -8.57 -28.44 8.48
C GLU A 67 -7.09 -28.21 8.81
N ILE A 68 -6.52 -27.10 8.33
CA ILE A 68 -5.14 -26.70 8.61
C ILE A 68 -4.96 -26.46 10.12
N LEU A 69 -5.86 -25.69 10.73
CA LEU A 69 -5.84 -25.44 12.18
C LEU A 69 -5.87 -26.74 12.97
N ALA A 70 -6.77 -27.67 12.64
CA ALA A 70 -6.91 -28.94 13.35
C ALA A 70 -5.60 -29.75 13.33
N ARG A 71 -4.87 -29.75 12.21
CA ARG A 71 -3.56 -30.38 12.10
C ARG A 71 -2.51 -29.70 12.97
N ILE A 72 -2.50 -28.37 12.99
CA ILE A 72 -1.57 -27.61 13.82
C ILE A 72 -1.80 -27.89 15.32
N LEU A 73 -3.07 -27.90 15.75
CA LEU A 73 -3.44 -28.25 17.12
C LEU A 73 -3.05 -29.68 17.50
N ALA A 74 -3.01 -30.59 16.53
CA ALA A 74 -2.53 -31.96 16.71
C ALA A 74 -0.99 -32.07 16.84
N GLY A 75 -0.25 -30.97 16.69
CA GLY A 75 1.21 -30.91 16.85
C GLY A 75 1.99 -30.79 15.55
N GLU A 76 1.33 -30.63 14.40
CA GLU A 76 2.01 -30.45 13.11
C GLU A 76 2.42 -28.99 12.87
N ASP A 77 3.64 -28.76 12.40
CA ASP A 77 4.08 -27.44 11.98
C ASP A 77 3.63 -27.17 10.53
N CYS A 78 2.97 -26.04 10.31
CA CYS A 78 2.49 -25.62 8.99
C CYS A 78 3.24 -24.40 8.50
N ALA A 79 3.72 -24.41 7.25
CA ALA A 79 4.15 -23.20 6.57
C ALA A 79 3.06 -22.74 5.59
N VAL A 80 2.64 -21.48 5.67
CA VAL A 80 1.80 -20.84 4.65
C VAL A 80 2.66 -20.02 3.69
N VAL A 81 2.45 -20.22 2.39
CA VAL A 81 3.13 -19.52 1.29
C VAL A 81 2.12 -19.08 0.22
N THR A 82 2.45 -18.04 -0.51
CA THR A 82 1.69 -17.56 -1.68
C THR A 82 2.57 -17.65 -2.92
N ASP A 83 1.96 -17.45 -4.08
CA ASP A 83 2.64 -17.66 -5.37
C ASP A 83 3.90 -16.80 -5.51
N ALA A 84 3.90 -15.61 -4.92
CA ALA A 84 5.03 -14.70 -4.86
C ALA A 84 4.93 -13.73 -3.67
N GLY A 85 6.06 -13.49 -2.99
CA GLY A 85 6.16 -12.44 -1.99
C GLY A 85 5.68 -12.86 -0.61
N MET A 86 5.10 -11.92 0.14
CA MET A 86 4.77 -12.11 1.56
C MET A 86 3.28 -12.50 1.70
N PRO A 87 2.97 -13.71 2.21
CA PRO A 87 1.58 -14.11 2.44
C PRO A 87 0.83 -13.11 3.32
N CYS A 88 -0.51 -13.11 3.21
CA CYS A 88 -1.43 -12.17 3.86
C CYS A 88 -1.45 -10.76 3.27
N ILE A 89 -0.54 -10.39 2.35
CA ILE A 89 -0.47 -9.03 1.78
C ILE A 89 -0.97 -9.06 0.33
N SER A 90 -2.25 -8.73 0.12
CA SER A 90 -2.99 -8.91 -1.14
C SER A 90 -3.14 -10.36 -1.62
N ASP A 91 -2.71 -11.32 -0.80
CA ASP A 91 -2.78 -12.75 -1.05
C ASP A 91 -3.45 -13.48 0.14
N PRO A 92 -3.91 -14.74 -0.02
CA PRO A 92 -4.45 -15.54 1.08
C PRO A 92 -3.48 -15.66 2.28
N GLY A 93 -4.05 -15.77 3.48
CA GLY A 93 -3.29 -16.04 4.70
C GLY A 93 -3.81 -15.30 5.93
N GLU A 94 -4.36 -14.10 5.75
CA GLU A 94 -4.86 -13.26 6.85
C GLU A 94 -5.86 -14.02 7.73
N ASP A 95 -6.85 -14.67 7.12
CA ASP A 95 -7.88 -15.43 7.84
C ASP A 95 -7.30 -16.63 8.60
N LEU A 96 -6.24 -17.28 8.08
CA LEU A 96 -5.59 -18.40 8.75
C LEU A 96 -4.77 -17.93 9.96
N VAL A 97 -4.05 -16.81 9.81
CA VAL A 97 -3.32 -16.17 10.92
C VAL A 97 -4.30 -15.74 12.02
N ARG A 98 -5.43 -15.12 11.65
CA ARG A 98 -6.49 -14.75 12.58
C ARG A 98 -7.05 -15.97 13.31
N LEU A 99 -7.40 -17.01 12.56
CA LEU A 99 -7.92 -18.26 13.10
C LEU A 99 -6.93 -18.93 14.07
N CYS A 100 -5.63 -18.91 13.75
CA CYS A 100 -4.58 -19.41 14.65
C CYS A 100 -4.50 -18.59 15.94
N ALA A 101 -4.51 -17.25 15.84
CA ALA A 101 -4.47 -16.36 16.98
C ALA A 101 -5.67 -16.56 17.92
N GLU A 102 -6.87 -16.71 17.37
CA GLU A 102 -8.11 -16.99 18.13
C GLU A 102 -8.05 -18.32 18.91
N ASN A 103 -7.24 -19.27 18.45
CA ASN A 103 -7.10 -20.60 19.05
C ASN A 103 -5.78 -20.79 19.82
N GLY A 104 -5.03 -19.71 20.07
CA GLY A 104 -3.78 -19.76 20.83
C GLY A 104 -2.64 -20.51 20.14
N VAL A 105 -2.71 -20.68 18.82
CA VAL A 105 -1.62 -21.23 18.00
C VAL A 105 -0.57 -20.15 17.78
N GLU A 106 0.69 -20.48 18.04
CA GLU A 106 1.81 -19.56 17.80
C GLU A 106 2.02 -19.35 16.30
N THR A 107 2.02 -18.08 15.87
CA THR A 107 2.31 -17.67 14.50
C THR A 107 3.68 -17.02 14.42
N VAL A 108 4.53 -17.50 13.53
CA VAL A 108 5.91 -17.03 13.34
C VAL A 108 6.09 -16.49 11.93
N VAL A 109 6.56 -15.25 11.80
CA VAL A 109 6.94 -14.70 10.49
C VAL A 109 8.36 -15.13 10.10
N VAL A 110 8.52 -15.57 8.85
CA VAL A 110 9.81 -15.73 8.17
C VAL A 110 9.87 -14.69 7.06
N PRO A 111 10.56 -13.55 7.29
CA PRO A 111 10.60 -12.45 6.35
C PRO A 111 11.13 -12.86 4.98
N GLY A 112 10.60 -12.23 3.93
CA GLY A 112 11.01 -12.45 2.56
C GLY A 112 10.69 -11.25 1.66
N PRO A 113 10.87 -11.41 0.33
CA PRO A 113 10.65 -10.34 -0.64
C PRO A 113 9.23 -9.77 -0.59
N SER A 114 9.10 -8.46 -0.81
CA SER A 114 7.81 -7.76 -0.92
C SER A 114 7.87 -6.76 -2.07
N ALA A 115 7.03 -6.96 -3.09
CA ALA A 115 7.01 -6.08 -4.26
C ALA A 115 6.68 -4.63 -3.89
N ALA A 116 5.73 -4.40 -2.98
CA ALA A 116 5.35 -3.07 -2.48
C ALA A 116 6.54 -2.31 -1.87
N VAL A 117 7.26 -2.94 -0.92
CA VAL A 117 8.37 -2.28 -0.21
C VAL A 117 9.58 -2.11 -1.13
N SER A 118 9.89 -3.11 -1.95
CA SER A 118 10.97 -3.03 -2.93
C SER A 118 10.73 -1.90 -3.95
N ALA A 119 9.52 -1.80 -4.50
CA ALA A 119 9.13 -0.74 -5.43
C ALA A 119 9.22 0.65 -4.78
N LEU A 120 8.74 0.79 -3.53
CA LEU A 120 8.83 2.04 -2.78
C LEU A 120 10.31 2.45 -2.58
N ALA A 121 11.17 1.51 -2.20
CA ALA A 121 12.60 1.76 -1.94
C ALA A 121 13.33 2.31 -3.17
N VAL A 122 12.95 1.87 -4.37
CA VAL A 122 13.53 2.35 -5.63
C VAL A 122 12.73 3.48 -6.28
N SER A 123 11.59 3.90 -5.73
CA SER A 123 10.68 4.85 -6.39
C SER A 123 11.25 6.27 -6.55
N GLY A 124 12.10 6.71 -5.61
CA GLY A 124 12.51 8.11 -5.50
C GLY A 124 11.45 9.03 -4.88
N LEU A 125 10.38 8.47 -4.30
CA LEU A 125 9.35 9.19 -3.55
C LEU A 125 9.56 9.06 -2.02
N PRO A 126 8.94 9.92 -1.19
CA PRO A 126 9.06 9.84 0.26
C PRO A 126 8.67 8.47 0.82
N THR A 127 9.53 7.89 1.65
CA THR A 127 9.33 6.54 2.21
C THR A 127 9.02 6.51 3.71
N ALA A 128 9.05 7.68 4.37
CA ALA A 128 8.88 7.77 5.83
C ALA A 128 7.48 7.34 6.30
N ARG A 129 6.45 7.62 5.50
CA ARG A 129 5.06 7.16 5.70
C ARG A 129 4.46 6.90 4.34
N PHE A 130 3.81 5.75 4.20
CA PHE A 130 3.12 5.34 2.98
C PHE A 130 1.79 4.66 3.31
N SER A 131 0.93 4.52 2.31
CA SER A 131 -0.30 3.74 2.36
C SER A 131 -0.23 2.67 1.28
N PHE A 132 -0.52 1.42 1.65
CA PHE A 132 -0.63 0.32 0.70
C PHE A 132 -2.10 0.07 0.41
N GLU A 133 -2.47 0.17 -0.86
CA GLU A 133 -3.87 0.12 -1.33
C GLU A 133 -4.19 -1.18 -2.10
N GLY A 134 -3.20 -2.05 -2.30
CA GLY A 134 -3.37 -3.32 -2.98
C GLY A 134 -3.81 -3.16 -4.44
N PHE A 135 -4.71 -4.03 -4.89
CA PHE A 135 -5.26 -4.02 -6.25
C PHE A 135 -6.54 -3.19 -6.33
N LEU A 136 -6.65 -2.38 -7.38
CA LEU A 136 -7.89 -1.68 -7.69
C LEU A 136 -8.91 -2.58 -8.39
N SER A 137 -10.20 -2.31 -8.18
CA SER A 137 -11.29 -3.01 -8.86
C SER A 137 -11.22 -2.84 -10.39
N VAL A 138 -11.62 -3.88 -11.13
CA VAL A 138 -11.83 -3.79 -12.59
C VAL A 138 -13.01 -2.89 -12.94
N LYS A 139 -14.01 -2.79 -12.06
CA LYS A 139 -15.20 -1.95 -12.26
C LYS A 139 -14.84 -0.49 -12.00
N ARG A 140 -14.96 0.35 -13.04
CA ARG A 140 -14.58 1.77 -12.96
C ARG A 140 -15.23 2.51 -11.78
N THR A 141 -16.52 2.31 -11.52
CA THR A 141 -17.21 2.98 -10.40
C THR A 141 -16.54 2.69 -9.06
N SER A 142 -16.32 1.41 -8.74
CA SER A 142 -15.65 0.99 -7.50
C SER A 142 -14.20 1.42 -7.45
N ARG A 143 -13.49 1.43 -8.59
CA ARG A 143 -12.12 1.96 -8.68
C ARG A 143 -12.09 3.45 -8.38
N MET A 144 -12.98 4.25 -8.96
CA MET A 144 -13.05 5.70 -8.72
C MET A 144 -13.43 6.02 -7.28
N GLU A 145 -14.37 5.27 -6.68
CA GLU A 145 -14.72 5.41 -5.26
C GLU A 145 -13.49 5.23 -4.35
N HIS A 146 -12.67 4.20 -4.62
CA HIS A 146 -11.42 3.98 -3.87
C HIS A 146 -10.43 5.12 -4.10
N LEU A 147 -10.20 5.51 -5.36
CA LEU A 147 -9.28 6.61 -5.69
C LEU A 147 -9.71 7.92 -4.99
N GLU A 148 -10.98 8.30 -5.02
CA GLU A 148 -11.46 9.50 -4.33
C GLU A 148 -11.28 9.40 -2.81
N ALA A 149 -11.45 8.23 -2.20
CA ALA A 149 -11.25 8.03 -0.76
C ALA A 149 -9.81 8.34 -0.30
N VAL A 150 -8.81 8.08 -1.15
CA VAL A 150 -7.38 8.32 -0.85
C VAL A 150 -6.81 9.56 -1.53
N ARG A 151 -7.62 10.31 -2.28
CA ARG A 151 -7.20 11.51 -3.01
C ARG A 151 -6.53 12.54 -2.12
N GLY A 152 -7.01 12.73 -0.89
CA GLY A 152 -6.46 13.71 0.05
C GLY A 152 -5.24 13.23 0.85
N ASP A 153 -4.81 11.98 0.70
CA ASP A 153 -3.77 11.39 1.54
C ASP A 153 -2.39 12.00 1.23
N PRO A 154 -1.69 12.63 2.20
CA PRO A 154 -0.38 13.23 1.98
C PRO A 154 0.76 12.20 1.93
N ARG A 155 0.50 10.93 2.24
CA ARG A 155 1.49 9.84 2.21
C ARG A 155 1.67 9.34 0.78
N THR A 156 2.83 8.75 0.50
CA THR A 156 3.02 8.01 -0.75
C THR A 156 2.06 6.81 -0.80
N LEU A 157 1.40 6.63 -1.94
CA LEU A 157 0.42 5.56 -2.15
C LEU A 157 1.03 4.45 -3.00
N ILE A 158 0.75 3.19 -2.65
CA ILE A 158 1.28 2.00 -3.34
C ILE A 158 0.10 1.16 -3.84
N PHE A 159 0.07 0.89 -5.14
CA PHE A 159 -0.92 0.03 -5.78
C PHE A 159 -0.23 -1.10 -6.55
N TYR A 160 -0.86 -2.26 -6.60
CA TYR A 160 -0.52 -3.32 -7.55
C TYR A 160 -1.42 -3.23 -8.78
N GLU A 161 -0.86 -3.49 -9.96
CA GLU A 161 -1.64 -3.45 -11.19
C GLU A 161 -1.21 -4.49 -12.23
N ALA A 162 -2.22 -5.10 -12.85
CA ALA A 162 -2.05 -6.03 -13.95
C ALA A 162 -1.94 -5.26 -15.28
N PRO A 163 -1.16 -5.76 -16.27
CA PRO A 163 -0.85 -5.00 -17.48
C PRO A 163 -2.10 -4.66 -18.28
N HIS A 164 -3.06 -5.59 -18.37
CA HIS A 164 -4.31 -5.40 -19.12
C HIS A 164 -5.24 -4.32 -18.54
N LYS A 165 -5.03 -3.90 -17.27
CA LYS A 165 -5.79 -2.83 -16.61
C LYS A 165 -5.05 -1.50 -16.57
N LEU A 166 -3.72 -1.52 -16.69
CA LEU A 166 -2.85 -0.39 -16.38
C LEU A 166 -3.28 0.91 -17.08
N VAL A 167 -3.59 0.86 -18.37
CA VAL A 167 -3.99 2.06 -19.14
C VAL A 167 -5.24 2.70 -18.54
N SER A 168 -6.28 1.92 -18.24
CA SER A 168 -7.50 2.43 -17.63
C SER A 168 -7.26 2.97 -16.21
N THR A 169 -6.41 2.31 -15.43
CA THR A 169 -6.06 2.74 -14.08
C THR A 169 -5.28 4.04 -14.09
N LEU A 170 -4.31 4.23 -14.99
CA LEU A 170 -3.54 5.46 -15.10
C LEU A 170 -4.43 6.65 -15.51
N THR A 171 -5.38 6.43 -16.43
CA THR A 171 -6.36 7.46 -16.82
C THR A 171 -7.24 7.88 -15.64
N ASP A 172 -7.79 6.91 -14.90
CA ASP A 172 -8.65 7.19 -13.74
C ASP A 172 -7.86 7.81 -12.57
N MET A 173 -6.60 7.40 -12.35
CA MET A 173 -5.71 8.03 -11.37
C MET A 173 -5.41 9.48 -11.74
N LEU A 174 -5.18 9.78 -13.02
CA LEU A 174 -4.98 11.15 -13.49
C LEU A 174 -6.23 12.01 -13.27
N GLU A 175 -7.42 11.46 -13.54
CA GLU A 175 -8.71 12.12 -13.28
C GLU A 175 -8.89 12.44 -11.79
N ALA A 176 -8.65 11.48 -10.90
CA ALA A 176 -8.85 11.65 -9.45
C ALA A 176 -7.74 12.50 -8.80
N PHE A 177 -6.47 12.22 -9.11
CA PHE A 177 -5.33 12.76 -8.37
C PHE A 177 -4.72 14.02 -9.00
N GLY A 178 -5.02 14.30 -10.27
CA GLY A 178 -4.28 15.26 -11.08
C GLY A 178 -2.89 14.73 -11.47
N ASP A 179 -2.03 15.60 -12.00
CA ASP A 179 -0.74 15.19 -12.57
C ASP A 179 0.37 15.00 -11.51
N ARG A 180 0.17 14.05 -10.59
CA ARG A 180 1.16 13.72 -9.55
C ARG A 180 2.35 12.96 -10.10
N ARG A 181 3.49 13.05 -9.42
CA ARG A 181 4.63 12.17 -9.72
C ARG A 181 4.27 10.71 -9.42
N ILE A 182 4.78 9.82 -10.25
CA ILE A 182 4.58 8.38 -10.14
C ILE A 182 5.88 7.64 -10.51
N ALA A 183 6.16 6.55 -9.82
CA ALA A 183 7.12 5.54 -10.24
C ALA A 183 6.37 4.24 -10.58
N LEU A 184 6.58 3.70 -11.78
CA LEU A 184 6.07 2.41 -12.20
C LEU A 184 7.22 1.40 -12.16
N ALA A 185 7.19 0.50 -11.18
CA ALA A 185 8.13 -0.60 -11.05
C ALA A 185 7.54 -1.83 -11.74
N ARG A 186 8.15 -2.24 -12.85
CA ARG A 186 7.70 -3.36 -13.69
C ARG A 186 8.63 -4.54 -13.51
N GLU A 187 8.06 -5.74 -13.37
CA GLU A 187 8.81 -7.01 -13.38
C GLU A 187 9.99 -7.02 -12.40
N LEU A 188 9.78 -6.49 -11.18
CA LEU A 188 10.82 -6.43 -10.15
C LEU A 188 11.46 -7.80 -9.93
N THR A 189 12.79 -7.80 -9.82
CA THR A 189 13.71 -8.94 -9.69
C THR A 189 13.84 -9.83 -10.93
N LYS A 190 13.00 -9.65 -11.96
CA LYS A 190 13.00 -10.48 -13.18
C LYS A 190 13.93 -9.88 -14.24
N VAL A 191 14.13 -10.61 -15.35
CA VAL A 191 15.05 -10.23 -16.44
C VAL A 191 14.71 -8.87 -17.08
N HIS A 192 13.44 -8.47 -17.07
CA HIS A 192 12.96 -7.23 -17.69
C HIS A 192 12.55 -6.15 -16.67
N GLU A 193 13.18 -6.17 -15.48
CA GLU A 193 12.98 -5.16 -14.45
C GLU A 193 13.17 -3.74 -15.01
N GLU A 194 12.20 -2.86 -14.74
CA GLU A 194 12.23 -1.45 -15.14
C GLU A 194 11.57 -0.59 -14.06
N VAL A 195 12.18 0.54 -13.71
CA VAL A 195 11.56 1.56 -12.86
C VAL A 195 11.44 2.87 -13.63
N ARG A 196 10.22 3.17 -14.10
CA ARG A 196 9.92 4.40 -14.83
C ARG A 196 9.40 5.47 -13.89
N ARG A 197 10.14 6.58 -13.75
CA ARG A 197 9.73 7.75 -12.96
C ARG A 197 9.24 8.85 -13.88
N THR A 198 8.02 9.31 -13.66
CA THR A 198 7.35 10.30 -14.52
C THR A 198 6.18 10.94 -13.76
N THR A 199 5.25 11.58 -14.44
CA THR A 199 3.97 12.03 -13.91
C THR A 199 2.83 11.12 -14.39
N LEU A 200 1.66 11.18 -13.74
CA LEU A 200 0.48 10.42 -14.14
C LEU A 200 0.09 10.69 -15.61
N ALA A 201 0.14 11.94 -16.06
CA ALA A 201 -0.10 12.29 -17.46
C ALA A 201 0.97 11.67 -18.40
N GLY A 202 2.24 11.74 -18.01
CA GLY A 202 3.33 11.13 -18.79
C GLY A 202 3.22 9.60 -18.87
N ALA A 203 2.80 8.95 -17.78
CA ALA A 203 2.57 7.51 -17.76
C ALA A 203 1.37 7.12 -18.64
N ALA A 204 0.23 7.82 -18.51
CA ALA A 204 -0.96 7.57 -19.30
C ALA A 204 -0.69 7.72 -20.81
N ALA A 205 0.02 8.79 -21.21
CA ALA A 205 0.42 9.00 -22.59
C ALA A 205 1.35 7.87 -23.11
N HIS A 206 2.36 7.49 -22.31
CA HIS A 206 3.30 6.44 -22.71
C HIS A 206 2.61 5.09 -22.95
N TYR A 207 1.78 4.63 -22.02
CA TYR A 207 1.12 3.31 -22.13
C TYR A 207 -0.10 3.29 -23.05
N ALA A 208 -0.60 4.45 -23.48
CA ALA A 208 -1.56 4.52 -24.59
C ALA A 208 -0.92 4.08 -25.93
N GLU A 209 0.36 4.38 -26.13
CA GLU A 209 1.10 4.03 -27.35
C GLU A 209 1.93 2.75 -27.21
N ASN A 210 2.32 2.39 -25.98
CA ASN A 210 3.21 1.26 -25.68
C ASN A 210 2.45 0.23 -24.83
N PRO A 211 1.91 -0.85 -25.43
CA PRO A 211 1.11 -1.83 -24.69
C PRO A 211 1.88 -2.40 -23.49
N PRO A 212 1.34 -2.29 -22.26
CA PRO A 212 2.01 -2.77 -21.06
C PRO A 212 2.13 -4.30 -21.06
N ARG A 213 3.23 -4.79 -20.46
CA ARG A 213 3.51 -6.23 -20.27
C ARG A 213 4.09 -6.45 -18.88
N GLY A 214 3.91 -7.66 -18.34
CA GLY A 214 4.39 -8.00 -17.01
C GLY A 214 3.60 -7.33 -15.89
N GLU A 215 4.06 -7.52 -14.66
CA GLU A 215 3.38 -7.03 -13.46
C GLU A 215 3.94 -5.68 -13.01
N PHE A 216 3.07 -4.83 -12.46
CA PHE A 216 3.43 -3.48 -12.05
C PHE A 216 3.13 -3.23 -10.57
N VAL A 217 4.03 -2.50 -9.93
CA VAL A 217 3.76 -1.75 -8.70
C VAL A 217 3.81 -0.26 -9.03
N LEU A 218 2.74 0.45 -8.68
CA LEU A 218 2.57 1.88 -8.91
C LEU A 218 2.81 2.62 -7.59
N ILE A 219 3.82 3.47 -7.56
CA ILE A 219 4.15 4.32 -6.40
C ILE A 219 3.77 5.74 -6.76
N VAL A 220 2.67 6.23 -6.18
CA VAL A 220 2.10 7.55 -6.49
C VAL A 220 2.46 8.51 -5.37
N GLU A 221 2.87 9.72 -5.75
CA GLU A 221 3.13 10.80 -4.80
C GLU A 221 1.86 11.15 -4.01
N GLY A 222 2.05 11.43 -2.72
CA GLY A 222 0.97 11.90 -1.85
C GLY A 222 0.39 13.24 -2.30
N ALA A 223 -0.79 13.56 -1.78
CA ALA A 223 -1.43 14.84 -2.03
C ALA A 223 -0.50 15.98 -1.61
N PRO A 224 -0.39 17.05 -2.42
CA PRO A 224 0.33 18.23 -1.99
C PRO A 224 -0.29 18.76 -0.69
N PRO A 225 0.49 19.40 0.19
CA PRO A 225 -0.07 20.03 1.37
C PRO A 225 -1.23 20.92 0.94
N LYS A 226 -2.38 20.79 1.61
CA LYS A 226 -3.51 21.69 1.38
C LYS A 226 -2.96 23.11 1.52
N LYS A 227 -3.00 23.88 0.44
CA LYS A 227 -2.87 25.32 0.55
C LYS A 227 -4.05 25.73 1.42
N THR A 228 -3.80 26.08 2.67
CA THR A 228 -4.73 26.93 3.39
C THR A 228 -4.77 28.20 2.57
N GLU A 229 -5.83 28.38 1.77
CA GLU A 229 -6.11 29.71 1.28
C GLU A 229 -6.13 30.62 2.51
N PRO A 230 -5.44 31.77 2.46
CA PRO A 230 -5.62 32.74 3.52
C PRO A 230 -7.14 32.96 3.67
N PRO A 231 -7.67 32.99 4.90
CA PRO A 231 -9.11 33.21 5.12
C PRO A 231 -9.54 34.44 4.34
N ASP A 232 -10.80 34.51 3.88
CA ASP A 232 -11.24 35.68 3.12
C ASP A 232 -10.94 36.97 3.91
N PHE A 233 -10.73 38.09 3.23
CA PHE A 233 -10.44 39.36 3.89
C PHE A 233 -11.49 39.68 4.96
N ARG A 234 -12.76 39.33 4.73
CA ARG A 234 -13.82 39.47 5.72
C ARG A 234 -13.59 38.60 6.97
N GLU A 235 -13.25 37.33 6.80
CA GLU A 235 -12.93 36.42 7.91
C GLU A 235 -11.69 36.89 8.68
N ALA A 236 -10.70 37.48 7.98
CA ALA A 236 -9.54 38.10 8.61
C ALA A 236 -9.89 39.36 9.42
N VAL A 237 -10.92 40.11 9.02
CA VAL A 237 -11.48 41.25 9.77
C VAL A 237 -12.28 40.76 10.98
N GLU A 238 -13.09 39.72 10.83
CA GLU A 238 -13.83 39.08 11.94
C GLU A 238 -12.85 38.56 13.01
N LEU A 239 -11.78 37.86 12.61
CA LEU A 239 -10.69 37.46 13.51
C LEU A 239 -10.04 38.65 14.23
N THR A 240 -9.89 39.79 13.54
CA THR A 240 -9.37 41.02 14.15
C THR A 240 -10.31 41.55 15.24
N LEU A 241 -11.61 41.54 15.00
CA LEU A 241 -12.62 41.97 15.97
C LEU A 241 -12.71 41.02 17.17
N GLU A 242 -12.65 39.71 16.93
CA GLU A 242 -12.64 38.69 17.99
C GLU A 242 -11.43 38.83 18.92
N LEU A 243 -10.24 39.02 18.36
CA LEU A 243 -9.01 39.22 19.14
C LEU A 243 -9.09 40.52 19.97
N ALA A 244 -9.71 41.57 19.44
CA ALA A 244 -9.94 42.81 20.18
C ALA A 244 -10.96 42.61 21.32
N ALA A 245 -12.04 41.86 21.06
CA ALA A 245 -13.04 41.52 22.07
C ALA A 245 -12.48 40.66 23.22
N GLN A 246 -11.39 39.93 22.99
CA GLN A 246 -10.65 39.17 24.01
C GLN A 246 -9.71 40.03 24.86
N GLY A 247 -9.73 41.36 24.68
CA GLY A 247 -9.00 42.32 25.52
C GLY A 247 -7.72 42.88 24.91
N ALA A 248 -7.36 42.50 23.68
CA ALA A 248 -6.27 43.16 22.95
C ALA A 248 -6.70 44.53 22.43
N SER A 249 -5.78 45.49 22.32
CA SER A 249 -6.10 46.72 21.57
C SER A 249 -6.35 46.37 20.10
N LEU A 250 -7.22 47.14 19.43
CA LEU A 250 -7.56 46.91 18.01
C LEU A 250 -6.29 46.89 17.10
N SER A 251 -5.26 47.65 17.47
CA SER A 251 -3.96 47.68 16.79
C SER A 251 -3.15 46.40 16.99
N GLU A 252 -3.21 45.78 18.16
CA GLU A 252 -2.55 44.49 18.46
C GLU A 252 -3.31 43.33 17.82
N ALA A 253 -4.64 43.36 17.91
CA ALA A 253 -5.52 42.40 17.26
C ALA A 253 -5.29 42.36 15.73
N ALA A 254 -5.25 43.53 15.08
CA ALA A 254 -4.97 43.63 13.65
C ALA A 254 -3.54 43.16 13.28
N LYS A 255 -2.57 43.30 14.20
CA LYS A 255 -1.20 42.82 13.99
C LYS A 255 -1.12 41.30 14.06
N GLU A 256 -1.82 40.68 15.01
CA GLU A 256 -1.84 39.23 15.16
C GLU A 256 -2.69 38.56 14.06
N ALA A 257 -3.83 39.15 13.68
CA ALA A 257 -4.61 38.69 12.54
C ALA A 257 -3.78 38.75 11.24
N ALA A 258 -3.08 39.86 10.98
CA ALA A 258 -2.18 39.98 9.82
C ALA A 258 -1.09 38.89 9.78
N ARG A 259 -0.56 38.50 10.94
CA ARG A 259 0.44 37.41 11.05
C ARG A 259 -0.17 36.04 10.69
N ARG A 260 -1.43 35.80 11.04
CA ARG A 260 -2.13 34.52 10.82
C ARG A 260 -2.71 34.38 9.43
N THR A 261 -3.12 35.49 8.81
CA THR A 261 -3.88 35.50 7.55
C THR A 261 -3.07 36.02 6.36
N GLY A 262 -1.94 36.71 6.60
CA GLY A 262 -1.08 37.25 5.55
C GLY A 262 -1.53 38.60 4.98
N TYR A 263 -2.68 39.14 5.40
CA TYR A 263 -3.13 40.48 5.00
C TYR A 263 -2.37 41.60 5.71
N LYS A 264 -2.39 42.80 5.13
CA LYS A 264 -1.72 43.96 5.74
C LYS A 264 -2.46 44.42 6.98
N LYS A 265 -1.74 44.56 8.10
CA LYS A 265 -2.26 45.14 9.36
C LYS A 265 -3.11 46.40 9.13
N GLY A 266 -2.62 47.32 8.30
CA GLY A 266 -3.30 48.59 8.05
C GLY A 266 -4.65 48.46 7.34
N GLU A 267 -4.83 47.42 6.52
CA GLU A 267 -6.09 47.14 5.83
C GLU A 267 -7.09 46.52 6.81
N LEU A 268 -6.67 45.53 7.59
CA LEU A 268 -7.49 44.90 8.64
C LEU A 268 -7.93 45.91 9.70
N TYR A 269 -7.01 46.76 10.17
CA TYR A 269 -7.31 47.79 11.16
C TYR A 269 -8.33 48.82 10.63
N LYS A 270 -8.20 49.26 9.37
CA LYS A 270 -9.14 50.21 8.76
C LYS A 270 -10.51 49.61 8.51
N ALA A 271 -10.58 48.31 8.19
CA ALA A 271 -11.84 47.62 7.99
C ALA A 271 -12.55 47.37 9.32
N ALA A 272 -11.83 46.89 10.34
CA ALA A 272 -12.37 46.65 11.68
C ALA A 272 -12.83 47.93 12.39
N LEU A 273 -12.34 49.12 12.00
CA LEU A 273 -12.82 50.41 12.50
C LEU A 273 -14.14 50.88 11.86
N LYS A 274 -14.58 50.24 10.77
CA LYS A 274 -15.80 50.62 10.02
C LYS A 274 -17.00 49.71 10.33
N GLU A 275 -16.77 48.61 11.03
CA GLU A 275 -17.77 47.73 11.64
C GLU A 275 -18.18 48.30 13.00
#